data_AF-A0A2D6SW70-F1
#
_entry.id   AF-A0A2D6SW70-F1
#
_cell.length_a   1.000
_cell.length_b   1.000
_cell.length_c   1.000
_cell.angle_alpha   90.00
_cell.angle_beta   90.00
_cell.angle_gamma   90.00
#
_symmetry.space_group_name_H-M   'P 1'
#
loop_
_entity.id
_entity.type
_entity.pdbx_description
1 polymer ?
#
loop_
_entity_poly.entity_id
_entity_poly.type
_entity_poly.pdbx_seq_one_letter_code
_entity_poly.pdbx_strand_id
1 'polypeptide(L)'
;MSDELPYGKEIVRRALDGGDTPHCAVGPLAVHFCAQAAGRTLRQYTLEPRVLADCVVQYYERFRPDAICLSADTWVTAEAMGATVDFPGENQPLGGVGVPRIRSAADVDSIPPPDPASQGRFPLMIEALGRIHDAIGSEVYVVACFDQYPFSLACALMGIDAAMTKLIEARPMLTAVMERGLEYG
;
A
#
# COMPACT_ATOMS: atom_id res chain seq x y z
N MET A 1 23.06 34.93 -2.09
CA MET A 1 22.58 33.63 -2.63
C MET A 1 21.32 33.34 -1.86
N SER A 2 20.15 33.28 -2.51
CA SER A 2 18.94 32.82 -1.83
C SER A 2 19.18 31.35 -1.46
N ASP A 3 19.25 31.04 -0.17
CA ASP A 3 19.19 29.66 0.29
C ASP A 3 17.79 29.14 -0.04
N GLU A 4 17.67 28.53 -1.22
CA GLU A 4 16.48 27.80 -1.60
C GLU A 4 16.35 26.65 -0.60
N LEU A 5 15.23 26.59 0.12
CA LEU A 5 14.99 25.53 1.09
C LEU A 5 15.09 24.18 0.37
N PRO A 6 15.77 23.18 0.97
CA PRO A 6 15.89 21.87 0.35
C PRO A 6 14.51 21.28 0.10
N TYR A 7 14.36 20.61 -1.04
CA TYR A 7 13.15 19.84 -1.34
C TYR A 7 12.85 18.83 -0.22
N GLY A 8 11.57 18.57 0.00
CA GLY A 8 11.09 17.66 1.06
C GLY A 8 11.75 16.29 1.02
N LYS A 9 12.06 15.80 -0.19
CA LYS A 9 12.85 14.58 -0.40
C LYS A 9 14.18 14.55 0.37
N GLU A 10 14.93 15.64 0.33
CA GLU A 10 16.23 15.74 1.00
C GLU A 10 16.07 15.92 2.51
N ILE A 11 15.03 16.62 2.94
CA ILE A 11 14.69 16.77 4.37
C ILE A 11 14.41 15.39 4.98
N VAL A 12 13.57 14.59 4.34
CA VAL A 12 13.25 13.22 4.80
C VAL A 12 14.50 12.35 4.79
N ARG A 13 15.34 12.43 3.74
CA ARG A 13 16.56 11.62 3.65
C ARG A 13 17.53 11.93 4.79
N ARG A 14 17.74 13.21 5.10
CA ARG A 14 18.56 13.64 6.24
C ARG A 14 17.98 13.20 7.57
N ALA A 15 16.67 13.31 7.75
CA ALA A 15 16.00 12.87 8.98
C ALA A 15 16.19 11.36 9.21
N LEU A 16 16.05 10.53 8.16
CA LEU A 16 16.28 9.09 8.23
C LEU A 16 17.75 8.73 8.50
N ASP A 17 18.68 9.52 7.97
CA ASP A 17 20.12 9.39 8.22
C ASP A 17 20.52 9.92 9.62
N GLY A 18 19.57 10.45 10.41
CA GLY A 18 19.81 11.01 11.75
C GLY A 18 20.51 12.37 11.75
N GLY A 19 20.53 13.07 10.62
CA GLY A 19 21.14 14.38 10.46
C GLY A 19 20.22 15.55 10.79
N ASP A 20 20.80 16.75 10.87
CA ASP A 20 20.06 17.98 11.10
C ASP A 20 19.17 18.35 9.90
N THR A 21 17.97 18.84 10.20
CA THR A 21 16.97 19.26 9.21
C THR A 21 16.48 20.67 9.52
N PRO A 22 16.08 21.45 8.49
CA PRO A 22 15.58 22.82 8.71
C PRO A 22 14.25 22.85 9.49
N HIS A 23 13.49 21.76 9.44
CA HIS A 23 12.31 21.49 10.25
C HIS A 23 12.08 19.97 10.34
N CYS A 24 11.17 19.55 11.22
CA CYS A 24 10.72 18.17 11.29
C CYS A 24 10.17 17.73 9.92
N ALA A 25 10.57 16.56 9.44
CA ALA A 25 10.04 15.97 8.21
C ALA A 25 8.58 15.55 8.43
N VAL A 26 7.68 16.00 7.54
CA VAL A 26 6.25 15.73 7.65
C VAL A 26 5.73 14.97 6.43
N GLY A 27 5.12 13.81 6.69
CA GLY A 27 4.47 12.98 5.68
C GLY A 27 3.22 12.29 6.24
N PRO A 28 2.05 12.93 6.17
CA PRO A 28 0.81 12.32 6.64
C PRO A 28 0.44 11.11 5.77
N LEU A 29 -0.11 10.06 6.39
CA LEU A 29 -0.73 8.93 5.66
C LEU A 29 -2.07 9.38 5.06
N ALA A 30 -2.00 10.15 3.98
CA ALA A 30 -3.18 10.75 3.34
C ALA A 30 -4.06 9.69 2.65
N VAL A 31 -3.48 8.77 1.88
CA VAL A 31 -4.17 7.63 1.23
C VAL A 31 -5.55 8.04 0.65
N HIS A 32 -6.66 7.55 1.21
CA HIS A 32 -8.02 7.83 0.73
C HIS A 32 -8.47 9.29 0.88
N PHE A 33 -7.82 10.10 1.73
CA PHE A 33 -8.04 11.54 1.76
C PHE A 33 -7.77 12.19 0.40
N CYS A 34 -6.76 11.70 -0.34
CA CYS A 34 -6.42 12.21 -1.67
C CYS A 34 -7.58 12.06 -2.66
N ALA A 35 -8.33 10.95 -2.56
CA ALA A 35 -9.52 10.72 -3.39
C ALA A 35 -10.60 11.78 -3.12
N GLN A 36 -10.95 11.97 -1.84
CA GLN A 36 -11.96 12.95 -1.43
C GLN A 36 -11.53 14.38 -1.79
N ALA A 37 -10.26 14.73 -1.58
CA ALA A 37 -9.73 16.06 -1.87
C ALA A 37 -9.80 16.40 -3.36
N ALA A 38 -9.72 15.40 -4.25
CA ALA A 38 -9.82 15.54 -5.70
C ALA A 38 -11.24 15.30 -6.25
N GLY A 39 -12.24 15.08 -5.39
CA GLY A 39 -13.62 14.80 -5.82
C GLY A 39 -13.80 13.47 -6.55
N ARG A 40 -12.97 12.46 -6.20
CA ARG A 40 -13.03 11.10 -6.77
C ARG A 40 -13.61 10.13 -5.77
N THR A 41 -14.25 9.07 -6.27
CA THR A 41 -14.71 7.98 -5.42
C THR A 41 -13.53 7.11 -4.97
N LEU A 42 -13.70 6.38 -3.85
CA LEU A 42 -12.68 5.41 -3.42
C LEU A 42 -12.49 4.32 -4.47
N ARG A 43 -13.58 3.86 -5.10
CA ARG A 43 -13.52 2.86 -6.17
C ARG A 43 -12.66 3.31 -7.34
N GLN A 44 -12.84 4.54 -7.83
CA GLN A 44 -12.02 5.10 -8.91
C GLN A 44 -10.55 5.25 -8.48
N TYR A 45 -10.30 5.84 -7.31
CA TYR A 45 -8.95 6.02 -6.77
C TYR A 45 -8.20 4.69 -6.66
N THR A 46 -8.90 3.64 -6.25
CA THR A 46 -8.31 2.33 -5.98
C THR A 46 -8.15 1.44 -7.22
N LEU A 47 -8.98 1.63 -8.25
CA LEU A 47 -8.99 0.79 -9.46
C LEU A 47 -8.39 1.44 -10.72
N GLU A 48 -8.11 2.74 -10.70
CA GLU A 48 -7.59 3.46 -11.86
C GLU A 48 -6.22 4.10 -11.56
N PRO A 49 -5.12 3.64 -12.20
CA PRO A 49 -3.77 4.09 -11.85
C PRO A 49 -3.56 5.58 -12.12
N ARG A 50 -4.23 6.13 -13.15
CA ARG A 50 -4.22 7.56 -13.46
C ARG A 50 -4.91 8.38 -12.38
N VAL A 51 -6.09 7.94 -11.94
CA VAL A 51 -6.84 8.63 -10.89
C VAL A 51 -6.06 8.61 -9.58
N LEU A 52 -5.48 7.46 -9.21
CA LEU A 52 -4.60 7.32 -8.05
C LEU A 52 -3.45 8.34 -8.09
N ALA A 53 -2.70 8.36 -9.18
CA ALA A 53 -1.57 9.28 -9.35
C ALA A 53 -2.01 10.75 -9.31
N ASP A 54 -3.06 11.12 -10.06
CA ASP A 54 -3.57 12.50 -10.12
C ASP A 54 -4.02 12.99 -8.74
N CYS A 55 -4.70 12.14 -7.96
CA CYS A 55 -5.10 12.46 -6.59
C CYS A 55 -3.91 12.74 -5.67
N VAL A 56 -2.86 11.93 -5.76
CA VAL A 56 -1.64 12.08 -4.95
C VAL A 56 -0.86 13.33 -5.36
N VAL A 57 -0.73 13.61 -6.66
CA VAL A 57 -0.06 14.80 -7.17
C VAL A 57 -0.81 16.07 -6.75
N GLN A 58 -2.14 16.11 -6.91
CA GLN A 58 -2.95 17.25 -6.45
C GLN A 58 -2.85 17.48 -4.94
N TYR A 59 -2.81 16.40 -4.15
CA TYR A 59 -2.56 16.48 -2.72
C TYR A 59 -1.19 17.14 -2.44
N TYR A 60 -0.14 16.70 -3.12
CA TYR A 60 1.19 17.29 -2.97
C TYR A 60 1.23 18.76 -3.39
N GLU A 61 0.66 19.12 -4.53
CA GLU A 61 0.62 20.51 -5.01
C GLU A 61 -0.09 21.45 -4.02
N ARG A 62 -1.15 20.95 -3.37
CA ARG A 62 -1.94 21.75 -2.43
C ARG A 62 -1.29 21.91 -1.06
N PHE A 63 -0.67 20.86 -0.53
CA PHE A 63 -0.22 20.82 0.87
C PHE A 63 1.30 20.82 1.03
N ARG A 64 2.04 20.50 -0.04
CA ARG A 64 3.51 20.44 -0.09
C ARG A 64 4.16 19.70 1.10
N PRO A 65 3.71 18.47 1.47
CA PRO A 65 4.38 17.69 2.49
C PRO A 65 5.78 17.25 2.03
N ASP A 66 6.65 16.89 2.98
CA ASP A 66 8.00 16.42 2.67
C ASP A 66 8.02 15.00 2.10
N ALA A 67 7.04 14.19 2.51
CA ALA A 67 6.80 12.86 2.01
C ALA A 67 5.33 12.65 1.62
N ILE A 68 5.10 11.81 0.61
CA ILE A 68 3.79 11.27 0.28
C ILE A 68 3.78 9.75 0.47
N CYS A 69 2.60 9.20 0.75
CA CYS A 69 2.38 7.78 0.80
C CYS A 69 1.47 7.38 -0.37
N LEU A 70 1.99 6.57 -1.29
CA LEU A 70 1.21 5.91 -2.33
C LEU A 70 0.68 4.60 -1.76
N SER A 71 -0.64 4.50 -1.63
CA SER A 71 -1.36 3.25 -1.36
C SER A 71 -2.77 3.37 -1.97
N ALA A 72 -3.26 2.27 -2.54
CA ALA A 72 -4.62 2.18 -3.06
C ALA A 72 -5.63 1.77 -1.97
N ASP A 73 -5.24 0.86 -1.07
CA ASP A 73 -6.02 0.40 0.09
C ASP A 73 -5.16 -0.44 1.05
N THR A 74 -5.62 -1.62 1.47
CA THR A 74 -4.92 -2.52 2.40
C THR A 74 -5.00 -3.97 1.94
N TRP A 75 -5.24 -4.21 0.64
CA TRP A 75 -5.53 -5.52 0.06
C TRP A 75 -4.75 -5.82 -1.21
N VAL A 76 -3.86 -4.91 -1.66
CA VAL A 76 -3.07 -5.09 -2.88
C VAL A 76 -2.29 -6.42 -2.85
N THR A 77 -1.49 -6.66 -1.81
CA THR A 77 -0.72 -7.92 -1.69
C THR A 77 -1.60 -9.15 -1.46
N ALA A 78 -2.62 -9.05 -0.61
CA ALA A 78 -3.54 -10.17 -0.38
C ALA A 78 -4.27 -10.60 -1.66
N GLU A 79 -4.73 -9.64 -2.48
CA GLU A 79 -5.33 -9.93 -3.79
C GLU A 79 -4.32 -10.54 -4.76
N ALA A 80 -3.07 -10.04 -4.80
CA ALA A 80 -2.01 -10.64 -5.60
C ALA A 80 -1.75 -12.11 -5.22
N MET A 81 -1.91 -12.46 -3.94
CA MET A 81 -1.85 -13.84 -3.42
C MET A 81 -3.15 -14.65 -3.62
N GLY A 82 -4.17 -14.05 -4.24
CA GLY A 82 -5.43 -14.69 -4.62
C GLY A 82 -6.60 -14.51 -3.67
N ALA A 83 -6.52 -13.57 -2.71
CA ALA A 83 -7.70 -13.17 -1.95
C ALA A 83 -8.75 -12.54 -2.88
N THR A 84 -10.02 -12.87 -2.68
CA THR A 84 -11.11 -12.21 -3.40
C THR A 84 -11.48 -10.92 -2.67
N VAL A 85 -11.60 -9.83 -3.41
CA VAL A 85 -11.84 -8.49 -2.88
C VAL A 85 -12.93 -7.79 -3.65
N ASP A 86 -13.72 -6.95 -2.97
CA ASP A 86 -14.76 -6.14 -3.62
C ASP A 86 -15.08 -4.90 -2.79
N PHE A 87 -15.79 -3.95 -3.41
CA PHE A 87 -16.29 -2.75 -2.78
C PHE A 87 -17.73 -2.95 -2.27
N PRO A 88 -18.01 -2.66 -1.00
CA PRO A 88 -19.40 -2.60 -0.54
C PRO A 88 -20.18 -1.39 -1.14
N GLY A 89 -19.46 -0.40 -1.69
CA GLY A 89 -20.03 0.74 -2.42
C GLY A 89 -18.93 1.71 -2.90
N GLU A 90 -19.30 2.67 -3.75
CA GLU A 90 -18.36 3.56 -4.46
C GLU A 90 -17.39 4.34 -3.53
N ASN A 91 -17.86 4.75 -2.36
CA ASN A 91 -17.08 5.52 -1.36
C ASN A 91 -16.77 4.72 -0.10
N GLN A 92 -16.74 3.38 -0.20
CA GLN A 92 -16.35 2.50 0.88
C GLN A 92 -15.00 1.87 0.56
N PRO A 93 -14.15 1.58 1.57
CA PRO A 93 -12.88 0.92 1.32
C PRO A 93 -13.11 -0.49 0.75
N LEU A 94 -12.21 -0.91 -0.12
CA LEU A 94 -12.17 -2.29 -0.61
C LEU A 94 -12.00 -3.26 0.58
N GLY A 95 -12.71 -4.37 0.55
CA GLY A 95 -12.64 -5.42 1.56
C GLY A 95 -12.48 -6.80 0.94
N GLY A 96 -11.93 -7.73 1.72
CA GLY A 96 -11.97 -9.16 1.39
C GLY A 96 -13.40 -9.69 1.46
N VAL A 97 -13.79 -10.44 0.44
CA VAL A 97 -15.14 -11.01 0.31
C VAL A 97 -15.08 -12.50 0.00
N GLY A 98 -16.19 -13.21 0.26
CA GLY A 98 -16.29 -14.62 -0.04
C GLY A 98 -15.48 -15.50 0.94
N VAL A 99 -14.94 -16.59 0.41
CA VAL A 99 -14.24 -17.60 1.21
C VAL A 99 -12.76 -17.22 1.35
N PRO A 100 -12.17 -17.30 2.56
CA PRO A 100 -10.74 -17.05 2.74
C PRO A 100 -9.87 -17.89 1.81
N ARG A 101 -8.80 -17.26 1.28
CA ARG A 101 -7.85 -17.88 0.35
C ARG A 101 -7.13 -19.07 0.97
N ILE A 102 -6.89 -19.05 2.28
CA ILE A 102 -6.11 -20.07 2.99
C ILE A 102 -6.95 -20.69 4.12
N ARG A 103 -7.27 -21.98 3.98
CA ARG A 103 -8.02 -22.76 4.99
C ARG A 103 -7.30 -24.02 5.43
N SER A 104 -6.34 -24.49 4.62
CA SER A 104 -5.57 -25.71 4.82
C SER A 104 -4.09 -25.53 4.45
N ALA A 105 -3.24 -26.48 4.81
CA ALA A 105 -1.82 -26.47 4.42
C ALA A 105 -1.63 -26.53 2.89
N ALA A 106 -2.46 -27.31 2.19
CA ALA A 106 -2.42 -27.39 0.73
C ALA A 106 -2.71 -26.04 0.06
N ASP A 107 -3.53 -25.19 0.69
CA ASP A 107 -3.77 -23.84 0.17
C ASP A 107 -2.51 -22.98 0.25
N VAL A 108 -1.68 -23.17 1.29
CA VAL A 108 -0.38 -22.48 1.45
C VAL A 108 0.59 -22.89 0.35
N ASP A 109 0.68 -24.20 0.08
CA ASP A 109 1.54 -24.75 -0.97
C ASP A 109 1.10 -24.30 -2.38
N SER A 110 -0.17 -23.94 -2.54
CA SER A 110 -0.73 -23.44 -3.79
C SER A 110 -0.53 -21.93 -4.02
N ILE A 111 0.07 -21.20 -3.07
CA ILE A 111 0.35 -19.76 -3.24
C ILE A 111 1.43 -19.61 -4.33
N PRO A 112 1.15 -18.91 -5.44
CA PRO A 112 2.13 -18.72 -6.50
C PRO A 112 3.35 -17.91 -6.00
N PRO A 113 4.51 -17.98 -6.66
CA PRO A 113 5.57 -17.01 -6.44
C PRO A 113 5.10 -15.60 -6.82
N PRO A 114 5.70 -14.54 -6.24
CA PRO A 114 5.36 -13.16 -6.57
C PRO A 114 5.66 -12.84 -8.05
N ASP A 115 4.70 -12.22 -8.72
CA ASP A 115 4.85 -11.65 -10.06
C ASP A 115 4.21 -10.26 -10.12
N PRO A 116 5.01 -9.21 -9.86
CA PRO A 116 4.54 -7.82 -9.90
C PRO A 116 4.00 -7.37 -11.26
N ALA A 117 4.30 -8.08 -12.35
CA ALA A 117 3.88 -7.71 -13.69
C ALA A 117 2.46 -8.18 -14.04
N SER A 118 1.89 -9.11 -13.28
CA SER A 118 0.59 -9.72 -13.64
C SER A 118 -0.38 -9.93 -12.48
N GLN A 119 0.07 -9.99 -11.23
CA GLN A 119 -0.78 -10.37 -10.10
C GLN A 119 -1.61 -9.21 -9.55
N GLY A 120 -2.92 -9.45 -9.44
CA GLY A 120 -3.87 -8.52 -8.83
C GLY A 120 -3.70 -7.09 -9.35
N ARG A 121 -3.55 -6.14 -8.41
CA ARG A 121 -3.33 -4.72 -8.72
C ARG A 121 -1.87 -4.28 -8.66
N PHE A 122 -0.88 -5.18 -8.62
CA PHE A 122 0.52 -4.77 -8.71
C PHE A 122 0.85 -3.95 -9.98
N PRO A 123 0.38 -4.32 -11.19
CA PRO A 123 0.65 -3.51 -12.38
C PRO A 123 0.07 -2.10 -12.29
N LEU A 124 -1.13 -1.96 -11.71
CA LEU A 124 -1.77 -0.68 -11.44
C LEU A 124 -0.93 0.17 -10.49
N MET A 125 -0.47 -0.42 -9.39
CA MET A 125 0.34 0.28 -8.39
C MET A 125 1.69 0.74 -8.97
N ILE A 126 2.33 -0.09 -9.80
CA ILE A 126 3.58 0.25 -10.50
C ILE A 126 3.34 1.39 -11.49
N GLU A 127 2.24 1.36 -12.26
CA GLU A 127 1.90 2.45 -13.18
C GLU A 127 1.66 3.77 -12.43
N ALA A 128 0.89 3.74 -11.33
CA ALA A 128 0.63 4.93 -10.52
C ALA A 128 1.93 5.48 -9.90
N LEU A 129 2.80 4.61 -9.40
CA LEU A 129 4.12 4.99 -8.87
C LEU A 129 4.98 5.67 -9.93
N GLY A 130 5.04 5.11 -11.15
CA GLY A 130 5.77 5.72 -12.26
C GLY A 130 5.27 7.12 -12.58
N ARG A 131 3.95 7.30 -12.66
CA ARG A 131 3.32 8.61 -12.91
C ARG A 131 3.65 9.64 -11.82
N ILE A 132 3.59 9.24 -10.55
CA ILE A 132 3.92 10.11 -9.42
C ILE A 132 5.42 10.47 -9.44
N HIS A 133 6.28 9.49 -9.72
CA HIS A 133 7.72 9.71 -9.80
C HIS A 133 8.07 10.72 -10.89
N ASP A 134 7.49 10.56 -12.08
CA ASP A 134 7.70 11.47 -13.22
C ASP A 134 7.20 12.89 -12.93
N ALA A 135 6.09 13.02 -12.19
CA ALA A 135 5.49 14.32 -11.88
C ALA A 135 6.22 15.09 -10.77
N ILE A 136 6.53 14.42 -9.65
CA ILE A 136 6.96 15.09 -8.40
C ILE A 136 8.09 14.34 -7.66
N GLY A 137 8.59 13.21 -8.18
CA GLY A 137 9.53 12.33 -7.49
C GLY A 137 10.94 12.92 -7.25
N SER A 138 11.27 14.04 -7.90
CA SER A 138 12.49 14.82 -7.63
C SER A 138 12.33 15.74 -6.42
N GLU A 139 11.11 16.16 -6.08
CA GLU A 139 10.82 17.16 -5.04
C GLU A 139 10.36 16.53 -3.71
N VAL A 140 9.65 15.40 -3.76
CA VAL A 140 9.04 14.77 -2.58
C VAL A 140 9.62 13.39 -2.31
N TYR A 141 9.68 13.01 -1.03
CA TYR A 141 9.99 11.63 -0.66
C TYR A 141 8.77 10.74 -0.92
N VAL A 142 8.90 9.75 -1.81
CA VAL A 142 7.80 8.85 -2.16
C VAL A 142 7.92 7.56 -1.35
N VAL A 143 6.96 7.34 -0.45
CA VAL A 143 6.78 6.06 0.24
C VAL A 143 5.75 5.24 -0.54
N ALA A 144 6.22 4.25 -1.29
CA ALA A 144 5.37 3.32 -2.03
C ALA A 144 4.95 2.17 -1.11
N CYS A 145 3.69 2.19 -0.65
CA CYS A 145 3.11 1.13 0.17
C CYS A 145 2.24 0.23 -0.70
N PHE A 146 2.73 -0.97 -0.96
CA PHE A 146 2.01 -2.02 -1.68
C PHE A 146 1.29 -2.98 -0.71
N ASP A 147 1.18 -2.55 0.54
CA ASP A 147 0.40 -3.08 1.66
C ASP A 147 0.83 -4.44 2.26
N GLN A 148 0.46 -4.56 3.55
CA GLN A 148 0.45 -5.73 4.43
C GLN A 148 1.80 -6.41 4.71
N TYR A 149 2.32 -6.18 5.91
CA TYR A 149 3.37 -7.02 6.48
C TYR A 149 2.81 -8.42 6.84
N PRO A 150 3.64 -9.47 6.97
CA PRO A 150 3.20 -10.87 6.97
C PRO A 150 2.06 -11.24 7.90
N PHE A 151 2.00 -10.66 9.11
CA PHE A 151 0.93 -10.97 10.05
C PHE A 151 -0.43 -10.43 9.58
N SER A 152 -0.48 -9.17 9.15
CA SER A 152 -1.70 -8.57 8.59
C SER A 152 -2.10 -9.26 7.29
N LEU A 153 -1.12 -9.65 6.47
CA LEU A 153 -1.34 -10.39 5.24
C LEU A 153 -1.94 -11.78 5.52
N ALA A 154 -1.40 -12.52 6.51
CA ALA A 154 -1.95 -13.80 6.93
C ALA A 154 -3.39 -13.65 7.45
N CYS A 155 -3.67 -12.61 8.23
CA CYS A 155 -5.04 -12.30 8.67
C CYS A 155 -5.99 -12.05 7.49
N ALA A 156 -5.54 -11.32 6.47
CA ALA A 156 -6.33 -11.06 5.27
C ALA A 156 -6.61 -12.34 4.45
N LEU A 157 -5.62 -13.23 4.35
CA LEU A 157 -5.71 -14.48 3.58
C LEU A 157 -6.53 -15.58 4.27
N MET A 158 -6.44 -15.66 5.60
CA MET A 158 -7.09 -16.70 6.42
C MET A 158 -8.44 -16.27 6.98
N GLY A 159 -8.69 -14.95 7.04
CA GLY A 159 -9.69 -14.35 7.91
C GLY A 159 -9.14 -14.15 9.32
N ILE A 160 -9.42 -12.98 9.92
CA ILE A 160 -8.85 -12.57 11.20
C ILE A 160 -9.18 -13.57 12.31
N ASP A 161 -10.42 -14.04 12.41
CA ASP A 161 -10.83 -14.98 13.46
C ASP A 161 -10.04 -16.29 13.39
N ALA A 162 -9.91 -16.86 12.19
CA ALA A 162 -9.17 -18.09 11.98
C ALA A 162 -7.66 -17.90 12.23
N ALA A 163 -7.10 -16.76 11.83
CA ALA A 163 -5.70 -16.42 12.13
C ALA A 163 -5.44 -16.33 13.63
N MET A 164 -6.34 -15.68 14.38
CA MET A 164 -6.24 -15.55 15.84
C MET A 164 -6.41 -16.89 16.56
N THR A 165 -7.32 -17.76 16.12
CA THR A 165 -7.42 -19.14 16.64
C THR A 165 -6.13 -19.91 16.37
N LYS A 166 -5.60 -19.86 15.14
CA LYS A 166 -4.38 -20.58 14.77
C LYS A 166 -3.13 -20.06 15.47
N LEU A 167 -3.08 -18.79 15.87
CA LEU A 167 -1.99 -18.25 16.67
C LEU A 167 -1.75 -19.04 17.97
N ILE A 168 -2.83 -19.59 18.55
CA ILE A 168 -2.83 -20.40 19.76
C ILE A 168 -2.78 -21.89 19.42
N GLU A 169 -3.66 -22.36 18.54
CA GLU A 169 -3.92 -23.79 18.35
C GLU A 169 -3.07 -24.44 17.25
N ALA A 170 -2.57 -23.65 16.30
CA ALA A 170 -1.88 -24.17 15.12
C ALA A 170 -0.83 -23.17 14.59
N ARG A 171 0.02 -22.65 15.48
CA ARG A 171 1.01 -21.62 15.15
C ARG A 171 1.88 -21.95 13.93
N PRO A 172 2.36 -23.19 13.73
CA PRO A 172 3.14 -23.53 12.53
C PRO A 172 2.42 -23.22 11.22
N MET A 173 1.09 -23.39 11.17
CA MET A 173 0.31 -23.04 9.97
C MET A 173 0.28 -21.53 9.73
N LEU A 174 0.08 -20.73 10.78
CA LEU A 174 0.11 -19.27 10.68
C LEU A 174 1.51 -18.80 10.25
N THR A 175 2.56 -19.37 10.82
CA THR A 175 3.95 -19.08 10.43
C THR A 175 4.20 -19.39 8.97
N ALA A 176 3.76 -20.55 8.46
CA ALA A 176 3.92 -20.91 7.05
C ALA A 176 3.26 -19.89 6.11
N VAL A 177 2.08 -19.37 6.45
CA VAL A 177 1.43 -18.30 5.66
C VAL A 177 2.23 -17.00 5.72
N MET A 178 2.75 -16.63 6.89
CA MET A 178 3.59 -15.44 7.03
C MET A 178 4.90 -15.57 6.24
N GLU A 179 5.52 -16.75 6.22
CA GLU A 179 6.73 -17.03 5.43
C GLU A 179 6.47 -16.87 3.94
N ARG A 180 5.35 -17.39 3.43
CA ARG A 180 4.94 -17.15 2.03
C ARG A 180 4.67 -15.66 1.77
N GLY A 181 4.12 -14.94 2.74
CA GLY A 181 3.89 -13.50 2.65
C GLY A 181 5.18 -12.67 2.58
N LEU A 182 6.27 -13.12 3.20
CA LEU A 182 7.57 -12.44 3.13
C LEU A 182 8.16 -12.42 1.72
N GLU A 183 7.79 -13.38 0.87
CA GLU A 183 8.25 -13.41 -0.53
C GLU A 183 7.64 -12.28 -1.38
N TYR A 184 6.55 -11.68 -0.93
CA TYR A 184 5.83 -10.61 -1.64
C TYR A 184 6.24 -9.19 -1.22
N GLY A 185 7.18 -9.04 -0.27
CA GLY A 185 7.61 -7.76 0.31
C GLY A 185 9.07 -7.41 0.06
#